data_AF-A0A814SVK3-F1
#
_entry.id   AF-A0A814SVK3-F1
#
_cell.length_a   1.000
_cell.length_b   1.000
_cell.length_c   1.000
_cell.angle_alpha   90.00
_cell.angle_beta   90.00
_cell.angle_gamma   90.00
#
_symmetry.space_group_name_H-M   'P 1'
#
loop_
_entity.id
_entity.type
_entity.pdbx_description
1 polymer ?
#
loop_
_entity_poly.entity_id
_entity_poly.type
_entity_poly.pdbx_seq_one_letter_code
_entity_poly.pdbx_strand_id
1 'polypeptide(L)'
;MPSDAKKKRDLQKKAAAKQRQAPTKKSTTNNNEAANGNDDDINDDIDDVETQNENEPENPTNGATNGVDPNVKSLIQNLDLLTMVEKANAEARSCTGVLGSHPRGRDVHIHQFSVNFYGQEILVDTDFEMNCGRRYGLVGLNGSGKSTILACIGNREVPIPEHIDIFYLSREMAPVDKTALECVMEVDHERIKLEAEAERLATSNDDGK
;
A
#
# COMPACT_ATOMS: atom_id res chain seq x y z
N MET A 1 28.31 21.13 59.32
CA MET A 1 27.05 20.42 59.04
C MET A 1 26.67 20.62 57.57
N PRO A 2 26.48 19.58 56.76
CA PRO A 2 26.07 19.72 55.36
C PRO A 2 24.56 20.06 55.26
N SER A 3 24.23 21.01 54.37
CA SER A 3 22.90 21.62 54.22
C SER A 3 21.85 20.71 53.59
N ASP A 4 20.57 20.95 53.93
CA ASP A 4 19.41 20.09 53.63
C ASP A 4 19.15 19.85 52.14
N ALA A 5 19.64 20.72 51.27
CA ALA A 5 19.55 20.56 49.82
C ALA A 5 20.33 19.33 49.30
N LYS A 6 21.45 18.97 49.96
CA LYS A 6 22.27 17.82 49.55
C LYS A 6 21.60 16.50 49.92
N LYS A 7 20.96 16.43 51.09
CA LYS A 7 20.23 15.24 51.57
C LYS A 7 19.03 14.91 50.68
N LYS A 8 18.31 15.92 50.18
CA LYS A 8 17.13 15.72 49.31
C LYS A 8 17.51 15.16 47.92
N ARG A 9 18.66 15.55 47.38
CA ARG A 9 19.18 15.08 46.09
C ARG A 9 19.66 13.63 46.13
N ASP A 10 20.29 13.25 47.24
CA ASP A 10 20.79 11.87 47.45
C ASP A 10 19.63 10.88 47.68
N LEU A 11 18.54 11.32 48.33
CA LEU A 11 17.31 10.53 48.47
C LEU A 11 16.59 10.32 47.13
N GLN A 12 16.53 11.34 46.26
CA GLN A 12 15.94 11.21 44.92
C GLN A 12 16.76 10.29 44.00
N LYS A 13 18.10 10.33 44.07
CA LYS A 13 18.96 9.41 43.30
C LYS A 13 18.82 7.95 43.74
N LYS A 14 18.63 7.69 45.04
CA LYS A 14 18.41 6.33 45.56
C LYS A 14 17.04 5.75 45.19
N ALA A 15 16.00 6.57 45.07
CA ALA A 15 14.68 6.12 44.63
C ALA A 15 14.65 5.74 43.14
N ALA A 16 15.33 6.52 42.28
CA ALA A 16 15.37 6.26 40.83
C ALA A 16 16.19 5.00 40.44
N ALA A 17 17.16 4.60 41.26
CA ALA A 17 17.96 3.39 41.02
C ALA A 17 17.21 2.09 41.37
N LYS A 18 16.20 2.14 42.25
CA LYS A 18 15.48 0.96 42.73
C LYS A 18 14.31 0.52 41.82
N GLN A 19 13.88 1.39 40.89
CA GLN A 19 12.85 1.06 39.89
C GLN A 19 13.40 0.42 38.60
N ARG A 20 14.73 0.28 38.46
CA ARG A 20 15.38 -0.25 37.24
C ARG A 20 15.84 -1.71 37.33
N GLN A 21 15.53 -2.42 38.42
CA GLN A 21 15.85 -3.85 38.57
C GLN A 21 14.58 -4.66 38.87
N ALA A 22 13.86 -5.05 37.81
CA ALA A 22 12.97 -6.19 37.80
C ALA A 22 13.35 -7.08 36.59
N PRO A 23 13.56 -8.39 36.77
CA PRO A 23 14.15 -9.25 35.74
C PRO A 23 13.10 -9.78 34.75
N THR A 24 13.34 -9.58 33.45
CA THR A 24 12.61 -10.25 32.36
C THR A 24 13.30 -11.59 32.02
N LYS A 25 12.56 -12.70 32.17
CA LYS A 25 12.97 -14.05 31.77
C LYS A 25 13.04 -14.15 30.24
N LYS A 26 14.20 -14.56 29.70
CA LYS A 26 14.35 -15.16 28.37
C LYS A 26 14.01 -16.65 28.47
N SER A 27 13.10 -17.13 27.64
CA SER A 27 12.92 -18.57 27.38
C SER A 27 13.63 -18.94 26.08
N THR A 28 14.62 -19.80 26.21
CA THR A 28 15.22 -20.61 25.15
C THR A 28 15.04 -22.05 25.61
N THR A 29 14.40 -22.90 24.81
CA THR A 29 14.49 -24.35 25.03
C THR A 29 14.53 -25.06 23.69
N ASN A 30 15.65 -25.75 23.45
CA ASN A 30 15.82 -26.79 22.45
C ASN A 30 15.30 -28.12 23.01
N ASN A 31 14.59 -28.86 22.16
CA ASN A 31 14.60 -30.32 21.90
C ASN A 31 15.06 -31.33 22.98
N ASN A 32 14.14 -32.26 23.27
CA ASN A 32 14.23 -33.74 23.17
C ASN A 32 13.79 -34.56 24.40
N GLU A 33 12.80 -35.41 24.12
CA GLU A 33 12.62 -36.83 24.50
C GLU A 33 12.37 -37.28 25.96
N ALA A 34 11.30 -38.08 26.05
CA ALA A 34 11.11 -39.31 26.82
C ALA A 34 10.38 -39.29 28.19
N ALA A 35 9.42 -40.23 28.26
CA ALA A 35 8.97 -41.03 29.41
C ALA A 35 7.83 -40.50 30.33
N ASN A 36 6.63 -40.99 30.04
CA ASN A 36 5.73 -41.82 30.88
C ASN A 36 5.55 -41.51 32.40
N GLY A 37 4.29 -41.38 32.81
CA GLY A 37 3.83 -41.50 34.20
C GLY A 37 2.34 -41.16 34.34
N ASN A 38 1.53 -42.19 34.65
CA ASN A 38 0.06 -42.18 34.78
C ASN A 38 -0.44 -41.64 36.14
N ASP A 39 -1.76 -41.71 36.31
CA ASP A 39 -2.55 -41.76 37.57
C ASP A 39 -2.98 -40.36 38.10
N ASP A 40 -4.22 -40.04 38.49
CA ASP A 40 -5.42 -40.82 38.83
C ASP A 40 -6.70 -39.95 38.67
N ASP A 41 -7.82 -40.68 38.64
CA ASP A 41 -9.24 -40.33 38.53
C ASP A 41 -9.81 -39.22 39.44
N ILE A 42 -10.94 -38.63 39.02
CA ILE A 42 -12.27 -38.73 39.69
C ILE A 42 -13.33 -37.95 38.88
N ASN A 43 -14.35 -38.69 38.44
CA ASN A 43 -15.64 -38.20 37.91
C ASN A 43 -16.51 -37.64 39.05
N ASP A 44 -17.42 -36.72 38.73
CA ASP A 44 -18.77 -36.79 39.29
C ASP A 44 -19.79 -36.15 38.33
N ASP A 45 -20.83 -36.93 38.11
CA ASP A 45 -21.87 -36.87 37.08
C ASP A 45 -23.00 -35.85 37.37
N ILE A 46 -23.95 -35.83 36.43
CA ILE A 46 -25.41 -35.55 36.52
C ILE A 46 -25.81 -34.34 35.65
N ASP A 47 -26.20 -34.55 34.38
CA ASP A 47 -27.49 -35.08 33.84
C ASP A 47 -28.59 -33.99 33.88
N ASP A 48 -29.47 -33.74 32.90
CA ASP A 48 -30.10 -34.51 31.81
C ASP A 48 -31.02 -33.47 31.05
N VAL A 49 -31.31 -33.46 29.74
CA VAL A 49 -32.33 -34.25 29.01
C VAL A 49 -32.40 -33.80 27.53
N GLU A 50 -32.20 -34.76 26.62
CA GLU A 50 -32.91 -35.13 25.35
C GLU A 50 -33.19 -34.11 24.21
N THR A 51 -32.59 -34.23 23.00
CA THR A 51 -32.73 -35.14 21.81
C THR A 51 -33.75 -34.73 20.73
N GLN A 52 -33.28 -34.68 19.46
CA GLN A 52 -33.84 -35.19 18.18
C GLN A 52 -33.17 -34.43 16.99
N ASN A 53 -32.23 -35.03 16.22
CA ASN A 53 -32.40 -35.78 14.95
C ASN A 53 -33.20 -34.98 13.88
N GLU A 54 -32.83 -34.76 12.60
CA GLU A 54 -32.17 -35.61 11.58
C GLU A 54 -31.54 -34.75 10.45
N ASN A 55 -30.64 -35.34 9.65
CA ASN A 55 -29.93 -34.76 8.50
C ASN A 55 -30.77 -34.76 7.20
N GLU A 56 -30.65 -33.71 6.37
CA GLU A 56 -30.85 -33.77 4.92
C GLU A 56 -29.80 -32.90 4.18
N PRO A 57 -29.46 -33.21 2.90
CA PRO A 57 -28.15 -32.91 2.32
C PRO A 57 -28.04 -31.50 1.73
N GLU A 58 -26.89 -30.86 1.96
CA GLU A 58 -26.52 -29.59 1.34
C GLU A 58 -26.30 -29.75 -0.18
N ASN A 59 -27.11 -29.04 -0.95
CA ASN A 59 -26.89 -28.79 -2.38
C ASN A 59 -26.34 -27.36 -2.52
N PRO A 60 -25.13 -27.11 -3.08
CA PRO A 60 -24.57 -25.77 -3.11
C PRO A 60 -25.17 -24.97 -4.26
N THR A 61 -26.24 -24.22 -3.98
CA THR A 61 -26.68 -23.13 -4.86
C THR A 61 -25.83 -21.88 -4.59
N ASN A 62 -24.83 -21.64 -5.43
CA ASN A 62 -24.12 -20.37 -5.53
C ASN A 62 -25.09 -19.31 -6.06
N GLY A 63 -25.51 -18.38 -5.21
CA GLY A 63 -26.34 -17.25 -5.62
C GLY A 63 -27.25 -16.73 -4.52
N ALA A 64 -26.68 -16.34 -3.38
CA ALA A 64 -27.36 -15.46 -2.45
C ALA A 64 -26.74 -14.07 -2.57
N THR A 65 -27.56 -13.11 -2.99
CA THR A 65 -27.23 -11.69 -3.07
C THR A 65 -26.83 -11.18 -1.69
N ASN A 66 -25.55 -10.87 -1.49
CA ASN A 66 -25.09 -10.21 -0.29
C ASN A 66 -25.56 -8.75 -0.33
N GLY A 67 -26.47 -8.41 0.57
CA GLY A 67 -26.70 -7.02 0.95
C GLY A 67 -25.35 -6.41 1.31
N VAL A 68 -25.06 -5.22 0.78
CA VAL A 68 -23.77 -4.55 0.99
C VAL A 68 -23.57 -4.34 2.49
N ASP A 69 -22.63 -5.09 3.08
CA ASP A 69 -22.25 -4.95 4.48
C ASP A 69 -21.89 -3.48 4.76
N PRO A 70 -22.32 -2.90 5.90
CA PRO A 70 -22.03 -1.51 6.23
C PRO A 70 -20.52 -1.21 6.35
N ASN A 71 -19.68 -2.23 6.56
CA ASN A 71 -18.22 -2.13 6.52
C ASN A 71 -17.64 -1.95 5.10
N VAL A 72 -18.33 -2.41 4.05
CA VAL A 72 -17.85 -2.23 2.66
C VAL A 72 -18.04 -0.79 2.23
N LYS A 73 -19.11 -0.13 2.69
CA LYS A 73 -19.37 1.29 2.37
C LYS A 73 -18.34 2.24 3.00
N SER A 74 -17.85 1.93 4.21
CA SER A 74 -16.78 2.69 4.85
C SER A 74 -15.41 2.45 4.18
N LEU A 75 -15.14 1.24 3.69
CA LEU A 75 -13.93 0.95 2.91
C LEU A 75 -13.89 1.70 1.56
N ILE A 76 -15.04 1.80 0.87
CA ILE A 76 -15.16 2.58 -0.37
C ILE A 76 -14.94 4.07 -0.09
N GLN A 77 -15.55 4.61 0.98
CA GLN A 77 -15.32 6.00 1.41
C GLN A 77 -13.85 6.28 1.73
N ASN A 78 -13.13 5.30 2.32
CA ASN A 78 -11.70 5.43 2.56
C ASN A 78 -10.91 5.48 1.25
N LEU A 79 -11.35 4.78 0.20
CA LEU A 79 -10.70 4.81 -1.11
C LEU A 79 -10.82 6.19 -1.77
N ASP A 80 -12.01 6.79 -1.72
CA ASP A 80 -12.27 8.15 -2.23
C ASP A 80 -11.49 9.22 -1.46
N LEU A 81 -11.37 9.05 -0.14
CA LEU A 81 -10.53 9.93 0.68
C LEU A 81 -9.06 9.83 0.23
N LEU A 82 -8.56 8.62 0.00
CA LEU A 82 -7.18 8.41 -0.43
C LEU A 82 -6.90 9.00 -1.82
N THR A 83 -7.84 8.94 -2.76
CA THR A 83 -7.68 9.60 -4.07
C THR A 83 -7.65 11.12 -3.92
N MET A 84 -8.48 11.69 -3.05
CA MET A 84 -8.42 13.12 -2.72
C MET A 84 -7.07 13.51 -2.10
N VAL A 85 -6.51 12.67 -1.23
CA VAL A 85 -5.19 12.89 -0.63
C VAL A 85 -4.07 12.81 -1.68
N GLU A 86 -4.11 11.85 -2.60
CA GLU A 86 -3.15 11.76 -3.69
C GLU A 86 -3.17 13.02 -4.56
N LYS A 87 -4.37 13.54 -4.86
CA LYS A 87 -4.52 14.79 -5.60
C LYS A 87 -3.98 15.99 -4.83
N ALA A 88 -4.29 16.11 -3.54
CA ALA A 88 -3.74 17.18 -2.70
C ALA A 88 -2.20 17.10 -2.60
N ASN A 89 -1.65 15.88 -2.50
CA ASN A 89 -0.21 15.66 -2.53
C ASN A 89 0.41 16.05 -3.88
N ALA A 90 -0.31 15.84 -4.99
CA ALA A 90 0.11 16.26 -6.33
C ALA A 90 0.09 17.78 -6.52
N GLU A 91 -0.81 18.48 -5.83
CA GLU A 91 -0.86 19.95 -5.83
C GLU A 91 0.19 20.57 -4.90
N ALA A 92 0.56 19.88 -3.83
CA ALA A 92 1.52 20.34 -2.83
C ALA A 92 3.00 20.12 -3.21
N ARG A 93 3.25 19.44 -4.32
CA ARG A 93 4.58 19.16 -4.84
C ARG A 93 4.91 20.07 -6.02
N SER A 94 6.19 20.38 -6.16
CA SER A 94 6.75 20.96 -7.38
C SER A 94 7.94 20.13 -7.83
N CYS A 95 7.92 19.77 -9.12
CA CYS A 95 9.03 19.08 -9.78
C CYS A 95 9.64 20.04 -10.82
N THR A 96 10.96 20.03 -10.96
CA THR A 96 11.68 20.73 -12.02
C THR A 96 12.72 19.79 -12.62
N GLY A 97 13.00 19.96 -13.91
CA GLY A 97 14.00 19.16 -14.61
C GLY A 97 14.03 19.51 -16.09
N VAL A 98 15.16 19.27 -16.73
CA VAL A 98 15.38 19.51 -18.16
C VAL A 98 15.65 18.18 -18.84
N LEU A 99 14.86 17.84 -19.86
CA LEU A 99 15.10 16.65 -20.66
C LEU A 99 16.43 16.81 -21.42
N GLY A 100 17.41 16.00 -21.07
CA GLY A 100 18.71 15.93 -21.74
C GLY A 100 18.77 14.88 -22.85
N SER A 101 17.87 13.88 -22.84
CA SER A 101 17.85 12.85 -23.87
C SER A 101 17.13 13.31 -25.15
N HIS A 102 17.43 12.63 -26.26
CA HIS A 102 16.76 12.92 -27.53
C HIS A 102 15.25 12.62 -27.40
N PRO A 103 14.35 13.51 -27.86
CA PRO A 103 12.89 13.30 -27.80
C PRO A 103 12.35 12.01 -28.44
N ARG A 104 13.13 11.32 -29.29
CA ARG A 104 12.77 10.04 -29.90
C ARG A 104 13.61 8.87 -29.37
N GLY A 105 14.49 9.13 -28.41
CA GLY A 105 15.32 8.13 -27.75
C GLY A 105 14.49 7.23 -26.85
N ARG A 106 14.99 6.03 -26.58
CA ARG A 106 14.39 5.11 -25.62
C ARG A 106 14.91 5.31 -24.19
N ASP A 107 16.03 6.01 -24.07
CA ASP A 107 16.65 6.33 -22.79
C ASP A 107 16.14 7.70 -22.31
N VAL A 108 15.93 7.81 -21.00
CA VAL A 108 15.41 9.01 -20.34
C VAL A 108 16.53 9.60 -19.50
N HIS A 109 16.98 10.80 -19.87
CA HIS A 109 17.96 11.56 -19.11
C HIS A 109 17.35 12.91 -18.75
N ILE A 110 17.27 13.21 -17.46
CA ILE A 110 16.73 14.45 -16.92
C ILE A 110 17.83 15.11 -16.10
N HIS A 111 18.24 16.30 -16.52
CA HIS A 111 19.20 17.13 -15.81
C HIS A 111 18.49 18.04 -14.81
N GLN A 112 19.20 18.39 -13.74
CA GLN A 112 18.73 19.33 -12.71
C GLN A 112 17.35 18.90 -12.16
N PHE A 113 17.19 17.61 -11.89
CA PHE A 113 15.97 17.08 -11.33
C PHE A 113 15.89 17.49 -9.85
N SER A 114 14.92 18.35 -9.54
CA SER A 114 14.63 18.80 -8.18
C SER A 114 13.15 18.57 -7.86
N VAL A 115 12.89 18.09 -6.64
CA VAL A 115 11.55 17.78 -6.14
C VAL A 115 11.37 18.42 -4.78
N ASN A 116 10.39 19.31 -4.68
CA ASN A 116 9.99 19.94 -3.43
C ASN A 116 8.59 19.46 -3.07
N PHE A 117 8.37 19.20 -1.78
CA PHE A 117 7.09 18.72 -1.25
C PHE A 117 6.77 19.45 0.04
N TYR A 118 5.63 20.16 0.09
CA TYR A 118 5.24 21.00 1.23
C TYR A 118 6.37 21.94 1.72
N GLY A 119 7.17 22.47 0.79
CA GLY A 119 8.29 23.36 1.10
C GLY A 119 9.56 22.66 1.61
N GLN A 120 9.58 21.33 1.69
CA GLN A 120 10.79 20.56 1.97
C GLN A 120 11.39 20.04 0.66
N GLU A 121 12.70 20.25 0.50
CA GLU A 121 13.47 19.69 -0.61
C GLU A 121 13.71 18.19 -0.37
N ILE A 122 13.19 17.35 -1.28
CA ILE A 122 13.40 15.89 -1.27
C ILE A 122 14.61 15.54 -2.13
N LEU A 123 14.70 16.18 -3.29
CA LEU A 123 15.74 15.98 -4.29
C LEU A 123 16.18 17.36 -4.80
N VAL A 124 17.48 17.59 -4.92
CA VAL A 124 18.04 18.88 -5.34
C VAL A 124 19.08 18.62 -6.43
N ASP A 125 18.92 19.29 -7.56
CA ASP A 125 19.83 19.36 -8.70
C ASP A 125 20.49 18.03 -9.05
N THR A 126 19.70 16.96 -9.09
CA THR A 126 20.20 15.61 -9.33
C THR A 126 20.08 15.25 -10.81
N ASP A 127 21.09 14.58 -11.36
CA ASP A 127 20.98 13.98 -12.69
C ASP A 127 20.27 12.62 -12.58
N PHE A 128 19.16 12.48 -13.31
CA PHE A 128 18.34 11.27 -13.31
C PHE A 128 18.40 10.58 -14.67
N GLU A 129 18.93 9.36 -14.69
CA GLU A 129 19.14 8.57 -15.91
C GLU A 129 18.49 7.19 -15.80
N MET A 130 17.64 6.88 -16.78
CA MET A 130 17.02 5.57 -16.95
C MET A 130 17.28 5.06 -18.37
N ASN A 131 18.02 3.97 -18.46
CA ASN A 131 18.32 3.33 -19.74
C ASN A 131 17.33 2.19 -20.01
N CYS A 132 16.93 2.06 -21.28
CA CYS A 132 16.00 1.06 -21.73
C CYS A 132 16.53 -0.35 -21.42
N GLY A 133 15.63 -1.23 -20.95
CA GLY A 133 15.96 -2.62 -20.60
C GLY A 133 16.64 -2.81 -19.24
N ARG A 134 16.79 -1.74 -18.44
CA ARG A 134 17.32 -1.84 -17.08
C ARG A 134 16.22 -1.80 -16.02
N ARG A 135 16.50 -2.43 -14.88
CA ARG A 135 15.64 -2.41 -13.69
C ARG A 135 16.35 -1.62 -12.60
N TYR A 136 15.65 -0.65 -12.04
CA TYR A 136 16.17 0.25 -11.00
C TYR A 136 15.38 0.05 -9.71
N GLY A 137 16.07 0.17 -8.58
CA GLY A 137 15.45 0.13 -7.25
C GLY A 137 15.79 1.41 -6.49
N LEU A 138 14.78 2.08 -5.95
CA LEU A 138 14.95 3.26 -5.11
C LEU A 138 14.99 2.84 -3.64
N VAL A 139 16.13 3.05 -2.98
CA VAL A 139 16.36 2.63 -1.58
C VAL A 139 16.64 3.85 -0.71
N GLY A 140 16.12 3.85 0.52
CA GLY A 140 16.27 4.96 1.46
C GLY A 140 15.39 4.78 2.69
N LEU A 141 15.60 5.60 3.71
CA LEU A 141 14.83 5.59 4.95
C LEU A 141 13.34 5.89 4.71
N ASN A 142 12.48 5.44 5.61
CA ASN A 142 11.07 5.83 5.57
C ASN A 142 10.95 7.35 5.71
N GLY A 143 10.14 7.96 4.86
CA GLY A 143 10.02 9.43 4.79
C GLY A 143 11.06 10.14 3.92
N SER A 144 12.01 9.43 3.30
CA SER A 144 13.00 10.06 2.38
C SER A 144 12.42 10.50 1.02
N GLY A 145 11.09 10.48 0.85
CA GLY A 145 10.42 10.92 -0.37
C GLY A 145 10.43 9.93 -1.55
N LYS A 146 10.72 8.64 -1.32
CA LYS A 146 10.76 7.62 -2.39
C LYS A 146 9.45 7.52 -3.19
N SER A 147 8.34 7.33 -2.48
CA SER A 147 7.02 7.27 -3.11
C SER A 147 6.66 8.59 -3.80
N THR A 148 7.11 9.72 -3.23
CA THR A 148 6.96 11.05 -3.84
C THR A 148 7.72 11.13 -5.16
N ILE A 149 8.97 10.67 -5.23
CA ILE A 149 9.74 10.65 -6.49
C ILE A 149 9.03 9.76 -7.53
N LEU A 150 8.60 8.56 -7.14
CA LEU A 150 7.88 7.65 -8.05
C LEU A 150 6.57 8.26 -8.56
N ALA A 151 5.81 8.95 -7.71
CA ALA A 151 4.61 9.66 -8.11
C ALA A 151 4.91 10.84 -9.07
N CYS A 152 6.04 11.56 -8.92
CA CYS A 152 6.44 12.62 -9.88
C CYS A 152 6.52 12.06 -11.30
N ILE A 153 7.23 10.92 -11.40
CA ILE A 153 7.52 10.25 -12.66
C ILE A 153 6.23 9.64 -13.22
N GLY A 154 5.46 8.97 -12.36
CA GLY A 154 4.17 8.37 -12.69
C GLY A 154 3.16 9.35 -13.26
N ASN A 155 3.08 10.54 -12.67
CA ASN A 155 2.16 11.60 -13.08
C ASN A 155 2.66 12.46 -14.25
N ARG A 156 3.84 12.15 -14.83
CA ARG A 156 4.52 12.99 -15.84
C ARG A 156 4.71 14.45 -15.42
N GLU A 157 5.01 14.68 -14.15
CA GLU A 157 5.33 16.03 -13.64
C GLU A 157 6.77 16.48 -14.01
N VAL A 158 7.56 15.55 -14.55
CA VAL A 158 8.86 15.79 -15.17
C VAL A 158 8.79 15.55 -16.67
N PRO A 159 9.65 16.21 -17.46
CA PRO A 159 9.63 16.06 -18.91
C PRO A 159 10.11 14.66 -19.29
N ILE A 160 9.16 13.77 -19.57
CA ILE A 160 9.39 12.43 -20.11
C ILE A 160 8.81 12.40 -21.53
N PRO A 161 9.55 11.87 -22.53
CA PRO A 161 9.06 11.79 -23.89
C PRO A 161 7.66 11.16 -24.01
N GLU A 162 6.84 11.70 -24.92
CA GLU A 162 5.43 11.30 -25.08
C GLU A 162 5.28 9.85 -25.56
N HIS A 163 6.23 9.34 -26.34
CA HIS A 163 6.21 7.98 -26.87
C HIS A 163 6.58 6.89 -25.83
N ILE A 164 6.93 7.27 -24.61
CA ILE A 164 7.27 6.34 -23.53
C ILE A 164 6.06 6.24 -22.61
N ASP A 165 5.41 5.09 -22.57
CA ASP A 165 4.29 4.86 -21.66
C ASP A 165 4.77 4.67 -20.21
N ILE A 166 4.00 5.21 -19.27
CA ILE A 166 4.28 5.11 -17.84
C ILE A 166 3.07 4.49 -17.16
N PHE A 167 3.26 3.32 -16.57
CA PHE A 167 2.28 2.65 -15.74
C PHE A 167 2.69 2.79 -14.29
N TYR A 168 1.99 3.65 -13.54
CA TYR A 168 2.26 3.89 -12.14
C TYR A 168 1.20 3.23 -11.26
N LEU A 169 1.64 2.29 -10.43
CA LEU A 169 0.79 1.64 -9.44
C LEU A 169 1.08 2.26 -8.06
N SER A 170 0.20 3.14 -7.58
CA SER A 170 0.34 3.74 -6.25
C SER A 170 -0.14 2.80 -5.14
N ARG A 171 -1.21 2.04 -5.41
CA ARG A 171 -1.94 1.23 -4.44
C ARG A 171 -2.49 -0.04 -5.07
N GLU A 172 -2.80 -1.02 -4.23
CA GLU A 172 -3.51 -2.21 -4.64
C GLU A 172 -4.96 -1.90 -5.01
N MET A 173 -5.50 -2.68 -5.94
CA MET A 173 -6.91 -2.57 -6.33
C MET A 173 -7.79 -3.11 -5.21
N ALA A 174 -8.93 -2.46 -4.97
CA ALA A 174 -9.95 -3.02 -4.08
C ALA A 174 -10.44 -4.38 -4.62
N PRO A 175 -10.98 -5.27 -3.77
CA PRO A 175 -11.58 -6.51 -4.24
C PRO A 175 -12.74 -6.20 -5.20
N VAL A 176 -12.69 -6.75 -6.41
CA VAL A 176 -13.74 -6.60 -7.42
C VAL A 176 -14.03 -7.96 -8.04
N ASP A 177 -15.30 -8.25 -8.30
CA ASP A 177 -15.75 -9.47 -8.98
C ASP A 177 -15.55 -9.38 -10.51
N LYS A 178 -14.39 -8.89 -10.94
CA LYS A 178 -13.98 -8.82 -12.36
C LYS A 178 -12.84 -9.79 -12.61
N THR A 179 -12.84 -10.39 -13.79
CA THR A 179 -11.71 -11.22 -14.22
C THR A 179 -10.50 -10.36 -14.55
N ALA A 180 -9.30 -10.93 -14.45
CA ALA A 180 -8.07 -10.21 -14.81
C ALA A 180 -8.08 -9.71 -16.26
N LEU A 181 -8.73 -10.44 -17.17
CA LEU A 181 -8.87 -10.06 -18.57
C LEU A 181 -9.73 -8.80 -18.73
N GLU A 182 -10.88 -8.74 -18.05
CA GLU A 182 -11.78 -7.58 -18.08
C GLU A 182 -11.06 -6.32 -17.57
N CYS A 183 -10.31 -6.42 -16.48
CA CYS A 183 -9.52 -5.30 -15.96
C CYS A 183 -8.50 -4.76 -16.97
N VAL A 184 -7.84 -5.63 -17.75
CA VAL A 184 -6.89 -5.19 -18.78
C VAL A 184 -7.62 -4.53 -19.96
N MET A 185 -8.76 -5.10 -20.39
CA MET A 185 -9.56 -4.56 -21.49
C MET A 185 -10.16 -3.18 -21.19
N GLU A 186 -10.42 -2.87 -19.92
CA GLU A 186 -10.96 -1.58 -19.47
C GLU A 186 -9.93 -0.43 -19.52
N VAL A 187 -8.64 -0.74 -19.38
CA VAL A 187 -7.56 0.27 -19.35
C VAL A 187 -7.13 0.73 -20.76
N ASP A 188 -7.53 -0.01 -21.80
CA ASP A 188 -7.18 0.30 -23.19
C ASP A 188 -8.00 1.48 -23.75
N HIS A 189 -7.62 2.69 -23.31
CA HIS A 189 -8.23 3.94 -23.75
C HIS A 189 -8.07 4.18 -25.27
N GLU A 190 -6.99 3.67 -25.86
CA GLU A 190 -6.74 3.83 -27.30
C GLU A 190 -7.76 3.02 -28.10
N ARG A 191 -7.99 1.75 -27.72
CA ARG A 191 -9.03 0.92 -28.33
C ARG A 191 -10.41 1.57 -28.23
N ILE A 192 -10.79 2.04 -27.03
CA ILE A 192 -12.10 2.70 -26.81
C ILE A 192 -12.26 3.92 -27.72
N LYS A 193 -11.21 4.74 -27.84
CA LYS A 193 -11.22 5.94 -28.68
C LYS A 193 -11.35 5.59 -30.17
N LEU A 194 -10.61 4.59 -30.63
CA LEU A 194 -10.63 4.15 -32.03
C LEU A 194 -11.96 3.50 -32.41
N GLU A 195 -12.57 2.71 -31.52
CA GLU A 195 -13.90 2.14 -31.72
C GLU A 195 -14.97 3.24 -31.84
N ALA A 196 -14.94 4.25 -30.97
CA ALA A 196 -15.85 5.39 -31.06
C ALA A 196 -15.64 6.22 -32.34
N GLU A 197 -14.39 6.39 -32.78
CA GLU A 197 -14.08 7.06 -34.04
C GLU A 197 -14.56 6.25 -35.26
N ALA A 198 -14.40 4.92 -35.24
CA ALA A 198 -14.91 4.04 -36.28
C ALA A 198 -16.44 4.09 -36.37
N GLU A 199 -17.15 4.10 -35.24
CA GLU A 199 -18.61 4.23 -35.20
C GLU A 199 -19.08 5.59 -35.74
N ARG A 200 -18.40 6.69 -35.36
CA ARG A 200 -18.66 8.03 -35.89
C ARG A 200 -18.49 8.09 -37.42
N LEU A 201 -17.44 7.47 -37.94
CA LEU A 201 -17.18 7.44 -39.39
C LEU A 201 -18.17 6.54 -40.14
N ALA A 202 -18.60 5.43 -39.52
CA ALA A 202 -19.59 4.53 -40.10
C ALA A 202 -20.97 5.18 -40.20
N THR A 203 -21.33 6.04 -39.25
CA THR A 203 -22.59 6.81 -39.27
C THR A 203 -22.53 8.05 -40.17
N SER A 204 -21.34 8.53 -40.54
CA SER A 204 -21.17 9.77 -41.32
C SER A 204 -21.18 9.61 -42.85
N ASN A 205 -21.61 8.47 -43.40
CA ASN A 205 -21.64 8.22 -44.85
C ASN A 205 -23.04 7.77 -45.34
N ASP A 206 -23.92 8.74 -45.65
CA ASP A 206 -24.85 8.69 -46.79
C ASP A 206 -25.43 10.07 -47.13
N ASP A 207 -24.57 11.05 -47.46
CA ASP A 207 -25.00 12.28 -48.15
C ASP A 207 -24.14 12.44 -49.42
N GLY A 208 -24.36 11.52 -50.36
CA GLY A 208 -23.86 11.62 -51.73
C GLY A 208 -24.48 12.82 -52.44
N LYS A 209 -23.66 13.81 -52.77
CA LYS A 209 -23.88 14.71 -53.91
C LYS A 209 -23.32 14.09 -55.19
#